data_AF-A0A660N7D4-F1
#
_entry.id   AF-A0A660N7D4-F1
#
_cell.length_a   1.000
_cell.length_b   1.000
_cell.length_c   1.000
_cell.angle_alpha   90.00
_cell.angle_beta   90.00
_cell.angle_gamma   90.00
#
_symmetry.space_group_name_H-M   'P 1'
#
loop_
_entity.id
_entity.type
_entity.pdbx_description
1 polymer ?
#
loop_
_entity_poly.entity_id
_entity_poly.type
_entity_poly.pdbx_seq_one_letter_code
_entity_poly.pdbx_strand_id
1 'polypeptide(L)'
;MSAEELETELRYARSAIWTVAQMGGESAKLLMQYIGWFAPSNGKLSFAEIVAHLAAVQAMFNDSTAEQWQAALRQMLADKVSGSLKTPLTDHLALEDYLAAASHARDGQPENNGGNQEHAASAAQSVNPNHSAGSYPEGTRLVPKSEAPPAAAPPSAEQKARAHELCQKLQQACHRARR
;
A
#
# COMPACT_ATOMS: atom_id res chain seq x y z
N MET A 1 9.60 -10.13 34.03
CA MET A 1 8.64 -9.31 33.29
C MET A 1 7.63 -8.76 34.29
N SER A 2 7.66 -7.46 34.54
CA SER A 2 6.77 -6.76 35.46
C SER A 2 5.40 -6.51 34.80
N ALA A 3 4.41 -6.09 35.60
CA ALA A 3 3.10 -5.70 35.08
C ALA A 3 3.20 -4.49 34.11
N GLU A 4 4.08 -3.53 34.40
CA GLU A 4 4.29 -2.34 33.57
C GLU A 4 4.94 -2.66 32.21
N GLU A 5 5.87 -3.63 32.20
CA GLU A 5 6.46 -4.16 30.97
C GLU A 5 5.39 -4.87 30.12
N LEU A 6 4.53 -5.68 30.74
CA LEU A 6 3.43 -6.37 30.05
C LEU A 6 2.43 -5.39 29.43
N GLU A 7 2.00 -4.38 30.17
CA GLU A 7 1.06 -3.36 29.66
C GLU A 7 1.65 -2.59 28.48
N THR A 8 2.96 -2.30 28.53
CA THR A 8 3.67 -1.62 27.45
C THR A 8 3.74 -2.48 26.20
N GLU A 9 4.11 -3.75 26.34
CA GLU A 9 4.14 -4.71 25.23
C GLU A 9 2.75 -4.91 24.61
N LEU A 10 1.68 -4.95 25.43
CA LEU A 10 0.30 -5.05 24.94
C LEU A 10 -0.11 -3.82 24.11
N ARG A 11 0.30 -2.61 24.51
CA ARG A 11 0.08 -1.40 23.71
C ARG A 11 0.81 -1.47 22.37
N TYR A 12 2.07 -1.92 22.38
CA TYR A 12 2.86 -2.12 21.17
C TYR A 12 2.21 -3.14 20.22
N ALA A 13 1.82 -4.30 20.74
CA ALA A 13 1.14 -5.33 19.97
C ALA A 13 -0.17 -4.81 19.34
N ARG A 14 -0.98 -4.06 20.09
CA ARG A 14 -2.23 -3.47 19.59
C ARG A 14 -1.97 -2.48 18.45
N SER A 15 -0.97 -1.62 18.60
CA SER A 15 -0.57 -0.66 17.58
C SER A 15 -0.10 -1.38 16.30
N ALA A 16 0.77 -2.39 16.46
CA ALA A 16 1.27 -3.18 15.34
C ALA A 16 0.14 -3.87 14.56
N ILE A 17 -0.79 -4.51 15.26
CA ILE A 17 -1.95 -5.17 14.64
C ILE A 17 -2.78 -4.15 13.86
N TRP A 18 -3.02 -2.97 14.43
CA TRP A 18 -3.79 -1.91 13.77
C TRP A 18 -3.10 -1.42 12.49
N THR A 19 -1.79 -1.21 12.49
CA THR A 19 -1.04 -0.79 11.29
C THR A 19 -1.09 -1.85 10.20
N VAL A 20 -0.88 -3.13 10.53
CA VAL A 20 -0.93 -4.22 9.54
C VAL A 20 -2.34 -4.39 8.96
N ALA A 21 -3.38 -4.26 9.80
CA ALA A 21 -4.78 -4.37 9.37
C ALA A 21 -5.19 -3.27 8.39
N GLN A 22 -4.66 -2.05 8.53
CA GLN A 22 -4.92 -0.94 7.60
C GLN A 22 -4.41 -1.22 6.19
N MET A 23 -3.29 -1.93 6.04
CA MET A 23 -2.74 -2.24 4.72
C MET A 23 -3.47 -3.40 4.05
N GLY A 24 -3.80 -4.45 4.81
CA GLY A 24 -4.57 -5.61 4.35
C GLY A 24 -3.95 -6.40 3.20
N GLY A 25 -4.55 -7.55 2.89
CA GLY A 25 -4.27 -8.36 1.70
C GLY A 25 -2.78 -8.68 1.47
N GLU A 26 -2.35 -8.60 0.21
CA GLU A 26 -0.97 -8.87 -0.21
C GLU A 26 0.02 -7.84 0.35
N SER A 27 -0.39 -6.56 0.48
CA SER A 27 0.46 -5.49 1.01
C SER A 27 0.90 -5.77 2.46
N ALA A 28 -0.02 -6.26 3.29
CA ALA A 28 0.27 -6.68 4.67
C ALA A 28 1.22 -7.90 4.72
N LYS A 29 1.04 -8.87 3.82
CA LYS A 29 1.93 -10.05 3.74
C LYS A 29 3.36 -9.66 3.32
N LEU A 30 3.50 -8.75 2.35
CA LEU A 30 4.80 -8.26 1.91
C LEU A 30 5.46 -7.40 2.99
N LEU A 31 4.67 -6.58 3.71
CA LEU A 31 5.15 -5.82 4.87
C LEU A 31 5.78 -6.74 5.93
N MET A 32 5.08 -7.80 6.36
CA MET A 32 5.61 -8.67 7.42
C MET A 32 6.90 -9.38 7.00
N GLN A 33 7.04 -9.74 5.71
CA GLN A 33 8.29 -10.27 5.18
C GLN A 33 9.40 -9.21 5.20
N TYR A 34 9.09 -7.98 4.77
CA TYR A 34 10.02 -6.86 4.77
C TYR A 34 10.55 -6.54 6.16
N ILE A 35 9.68 -6.46 7.18
CA ILE A 35 10.09 -6.26 8.58
C ILE A 35 11.02 -7.39 9.03
N GLY A 36 10.75 -8.63 8.62
CA GLY A 36 11.62 -9.78 8.91
C GLY A 36 13.03 -9.65 8.36
N TRP A 37 13.28 -8.81 7.35
CA TRP A 37 14.61 -8.60 6.78
C TRP A 37 15.52 -7.73 7.65
N PHE A 38 15.00 -7.08 8.69
CA PHE A 38 15.81 -6.37 9.70
C PHE A 38 16.29 -7.31 10.81
N ALA A 39 15.71 -8.50 10.93
CA ALA A 39 16.11 -9.44 11.97
C ALA A 39 17.54 -9.93 11.71
N PRO A 40 18.43 -9.91 12.73
CA PRO A 40 19.77 -10.46 12.60
C PRO A 40 19.72 -11.98 12.39
N SER A 41 20.73 -12.54 11.73
CA SER A 41 20.72 -13.93 11.22
C SER A 41 20.39 -15.01 12.26
N ASN A 42 20.62 -14.75 13.55
CA ASN A 42 20.34 -15.66 14.67
C ASN A 42 19.45 -15.03 15.76
N GLY A 43 18.78 -13.92 15.48
CA GLY A 43 17.96 -13.21 16.46
C GLY A 43 16.56 -12.92 15.94
N LYS A 44 15.74 -12.37 16.84
CA LYS A 44 14.41 -11.87 16.53
C LYS A 44 14.37 -10.39 16.87
N LEU A 45 13.59 -9.63 16.12
CA LEU A 45 13.24 -8.28 16.52
C LEU A 45 12.39 -8.34 17.79
N SER A 46 12.69 -7.47 18.74
CA SER A 46 11.81 -7.16 19.86
C SER A 46 10.52 -6.49 19.38
N PHE A 47 9.45 -6.52 20.18
CA PHE A 47 8.22 -5.83 19.83
C PHE A 47 8.40 -4.32 19.66
N ALA A 48 9.26 -3.70 20.47
CA ALA A 48 9.59 -2.29 20.33
C ALA A 48 10.23 -1.98 18.97
N GLU A 49 11.17 -2.81 18.51
CA GLU A 49 11.78 -2.67 17.19
C GLU A 49 10.76 -2.91 16.06
N ILE A 50 9.90 -3.92 16.19
CA ILE A 50 8.83 -4.18 15.22
C ILE A 50 7.91 -2.96 15.11
N VAL A 51 7.49 -2.37 16.23
CA VAL A 51 6.63 -1.17 16.21
C VAL A 51 7.35 0.03 15.60
N ALA A 52 8.64 0.22 15.88
CA ALA A 52 9.42 1.30 15.29
C ALA A 52 9.48 1.19 13.76
N HIS A 53 9.77 -0.01 13.24
CA HIS A 53 9.77 -0.25 11.79
C HIS A 53 8.37 -0.09 11.18
N LEU A 54 7.32 -0.60 11.84
CA LEU A 54 5.95 -0.44 11.36
C LEU A 54 5.51 1.03 11.31
N ALA A 55 5.92 1.85 12.29
CA ALA A 55 5.62 3.28 12.29
C ALA A 55 6.32 4.02 11.15
N ALA A 56 7.60 3.72 10.89
CA ALA A 56 8.34 4.30 9.77
C ALA A 56 7.71 3.91 8.42
N VAL A 57 7.38 2.62 8.27
CA VAL A 57 6.73 2.07 7.07
C VAL A 57 5.33 2.64 6.85
N GLN A 58 4.56 2.90 7.91
CA GLN A 58 3.24 3.50 7.77
C GLN A 58 3.28 4.88 7.11
N ALA A 59 4.30 5.70 7.38
CA ALA A 59 4.47 6.99 6.70
C ALA A 59 4.73 6.79 5.19
N MET A 60 5.69 5.93 4.83
CA MET A 60 5.99 5.62 3.42
C MET A 60 4.81 5.01 2.67
N PHE A 61 4.00 4.17 3.33
CA PHE A 61 2.80 3.60 2.74
C PHE A 61 1.73 4.67 2.46
N ASN A 62 1.57 5.66 3.35
CA ASN A 62 0.61 6.74 3.14
C ASN A 62 1.02 7.67 1.98
N ASP A 63 2.32 7.77 1.71
CA ASP A 63 2.88 8.57 0.61
C ASP A 63 2.94 7.81 -0.73
N SER A 64 2.54 6.52 -0.74
CA SER A 64 2.56 5.67 -1.93
C SER A 64 1.21 5.00 -2.19
N THR A 65 0.98 4.57 -3.43
CA THR A 65 -0.18 3.74 -3.77
C THR A 65 0.09 2.28 -3.40
N ALA A 66 -0.98 1.52 -3.13
CA ALA A 66 -0.87 0.08 -2.85
C ALA A 66 -0.15 -0.70 -3.97
N GLU A 67 -0.31 -0.27 -5.23
CA GLU A 67 0.35 -0.90 -6.38
C GLU A 67 1.85 -0.58 -6.43
N GLN A 68 2.26 0.68 -6.19
CA GLN A 68 3.67 1.06 -6.08
C GLN A 68 4.35 0.33 -4.92
N TRP A 69 3.67 0.24 -3.78
CA TRP A 69 4.12 -0.51 -2.62
C TRP A 69 4.37 -1.99 -2.93
N GLN A 70 3.39 -2.66 -3.53
CA GLN A 70 3.52 -4.07 -3.91
C GLN A 70 4.62 -4.28 -4.96
N ALA A 71 4.74 -3.40 -5.95
CA ALA A 71 5.78 -3.47 -6.97
C ALA A 71 7.18 -3.34 -6.34
N ALA A 72 7.38 -2.33 -5.49
CA ALA A 72 8.64 -2.09 -4.79
C ALA A 72 9.05 -3.31 -3.94
N LEU A 73 8.16 -3.80 -3.07
CA LEU A 73 8.49 -4.93 -2.20
C LEU A 73 8.69 -6.25 -2.96
N ARG A 74 7.98 -6.47 -4.07
CA ARG A 74 8.20 -7.63 -4.94
C ARG A 74 9.56 -7.57 -5.63
N GLN A 75 9.97 -6.38 -6.07
CA GLN A 75 11.29 -6.19 -6.66
C GLN A 75 12.40 -6.41 -5.62
N MET A 76 12.26 -5.84 -4.43
CA MET A 76 13.19 -6.09 -3.32
C MET A 76 13.30 -7.58 -2.98
N LEU A 77 12.18 -8.31 -2.99
CA LEU A 77 12.19 -9.75 -2.77
C LEU A 77 12.95 -10.49 -3.88
N ALA A 78 12.75 -10.11 -5.14
CA ALA A 78 13.49 -10.68 -6.26
C ALA A 78 15.00 -10.42 -6.13
N ASP A 79 15.39 -9.20 -5.77
CA ASP A 79 16.78 -8.81 -5.59
C ASP A 79 17.41 -9.47 -4.36
N LYS A 80 16.62 -9.75 -3.32
CA LYS A 80 17.06 -10.56 -2.18
C LYS A 80 17.32 -12.00 -2.60
N VAL A 81 16.44 -12.59 -3.43
CA VAL A 81 16.59 -13.99 -3.90
C VAL A 81 17.76 -14.14 -4.86
N SER A 82 18.04 -13.13 -5.69
CA SER A 82 19.21 -13.12 -6.58
C SER A 82 20.54 -12.86 -5.85
N GLY A 83 20.48 -12.41 -4.59
CA GLY A 83 21.64 -12.04 -3.78
C GLY A 83 22.14 -10.60 -4.00
N SER A 84 21.42 -9.80 -4.79
CA SER A 84 21.71 -8.38 -5.01
C SER A 84 21.37 -7.52 -3.78
N LEU A 85 20.31 -7.86 -3.04
CA LEU A 85 19.94 -7.19 -1.80
C LEU A 85 20.51 -7.95 -0.60
N LYS A 86 21.41 -7.30 0.15
CA LYS A 86 21.99 -7.86 1.37
C LYS A 86 21.05 -7.68 2.56
N THR A 87 20.88 -8.75 3.34
CA THR A 87 20.17 -8.74 4.62
C THR A 87 21.08 -9.24 5.75
N PRO A 88 20.93 -8.79 7.00
CA PRO A 88 19.86 -7.93 7.50
C PRO A 88 19.94 -6.48 6.98
N LEU A 89 18.78 -5.84 6.82
CA LEU A 89 18.69 -4.42 6.51
C LEU A 89 19.03 -3.59 7.74
N THR A 90 19.69 -2.44 7.53
CA THR A 90 20.06 -1.49 8.58
C THR A 90 19.08 -0.34 8.73
N ASP A 91 18.40 0.02 7.64
CA ASP A 91 17.52 1.16 7.53
C ASP A 91 16.50 0.95 6.38
N HIS A 92 15.65 1.96 6.17
CA HIS A 92 14.60 1.94 5.17
C HIS A 92 14.99 2.60 3.83
N LEU A 93 16.24 3.08 3.66
CA LEU A 93 16.65 3.85 2.47
C LEU A 93 16.44 3.05 1.18
N ALA A 94 16.79 1.76 1.20
CA ALA A 94 16.57 0.90 0.05
C ALA A 94 15.09 0.89 -0.37
N LEU A 95 14.16 0.81 0.58
CA LEU A 95 12.73 0.82 0.27
C LEU A 95 12.29 2.15 -0.37
N GLU A 96 12.83 3.28 0.09
CA GLU A 96 12.58 4.60 -0.52
C GLU A 96 13.01 4.62 -2.00
N ASP A 97 14.18 4.07 -2.32
CA ASP A 97 14.68 3.98 -3.69
C ASP A 97 13.76 3.11 -4.57
N TYR A 98 13.32 1.94 -4.08
CA TYR A 98 12.39 1.07 -4.83
C TYR A 98 11.01 1.71 -5.01
N LEU A 99 10.51 2.45 -4.02
CA LEU A 99 9.24 3.17 -4.11
C LEU A 99 9.32 4.33 -5.12
N ALA A 100 10.45 5.06 -5.14
CA ALA A 100 10.69 6.09 -6.14
C ALA A 100 10.72 5.49 -7.56
N ALA A 101 11.44 4.39 -7.76
CA ALA A 101 11.49 3.68 -9.04
C ALA A 101 10.10 3.17 -9.48
N ALA A 102 9.33 2.58 -8.56
CA ALA A 102 7.98 2.10 -8.83
C ALA A 102 7.01 3.25 -9.18
N SER A 103 7.24 4.44 -8.63
CA SER A 103 6.46 5.63 -8.95
C SER A 103 6.74 6.12 -10.37
N HIS A 104 8.01 6.25 -10.74
CA HIS A 104 8.43 6.69 -12.07
C HIS A 104 8.05 5.72 -13.21
N ALA A 105 8.00 4.41 -12.93
CA ALA A 105 7.59 3.42 -13.92
C ALA A 105 6.13 3.62 -14.41
N ARG A 106 5.29 4.30 -13.63
CA ARG A 106 3.92 4.64 -14.04
C ARG A 106 3.84 5.96 -14.81
N ASP A 107 4.61 6.96 -14.41
CA ASP A 107 4.64 8.27 -15.08
C ASP A 107 5.29 8.19 -16.47
N GLY A 108 6.13 7.17 -16.71
CA GLY A 108 6.81 6.94 -17.99
C GLY A 108 6.01 6.12 -19.02
N GLN A 109 4.72 5.83 -18.82
CA GLN A 109 3.94 5.13 -19.83
C GLN A 109 3.75 6.04 -21.05
N PRO A 110 4.30 5.70 -22.24
CA PRO A 110 4.17 6.55 -23.41
C PRO A 110 2.70 6.62 -23.79
N GLU A 111 2.21 7.85 -23.93
CA GLU A 111 0.95 8.14 -24.60
C GLU A 111 1.03 7.45 -25.97
N ASN A 112 0.11 6.51 -26.21
CA ASN A 112 0.00 5.79 -27.47
C ASN A 112 -0.26 6.81 -28.59
N ASN A 113 0.81 7.29 -29.20
CA ASN A 113 0.77 8.23 -30.31
C ASN A 113 0.24 7.46 -31.53
N GLY A 114 -1.03 7.70 -31.85
CA GLY A 114 -1.65 7.25 -33.08
C GLY A 114 -0.85 7.75 -34.28
N GLY A 115 -0.06 6.86 -34.85
CA GLY A 115 0.80 7.15 -35.99
C GLY A 115 0.89 5.97 -36.92
N ASN A 116 -0.06 5.91 -37.85
CA ASN A 116 0.07 5.42 -39.23
C ASN A 116 0.64 4.01 -39.43
N GLN A 117 -0.25 3.05 -39.62
CA GLN A 117 -0.01 1.93 -40.53
C GLN A 117 -1.21 1.77 -41.46
N GLU A 118 -1.23 2.60 -42.50
CA GLU A 118 -1.98 2.33 -43.72
C GLU A 118 -1.05 1.55 -44.66
N HIS A 119 -1.40 0.31 -45.00
CA HIS A 119 -1.39 -0.11 -46.40
C HIS A 119 -2.25 -1.35 -46.67
N ALA A 120 -3.26 -1.09 -47.50
CA ALA A 120 -3.84 -1.93 -48.55
C ALA A 120 -4.86 -3.03 -48.21
N ALA A 121 -6.07 -2.76 -48.71
CA ALA A 121 -7.28 -3.56 -48.74
C ALA A 121 -7.28 -4.73 -49.73
N SER A 122 -8.09 -5.75 -49.42
CA SER A 122 -9.03 -6.50 -50.30
C SER A 122 -9.44 -7.80 -49.58
N ALA A 123 -10.65 -8.33 -49.61
CA ALA A 123 -11.96 -7.90 -50.07
C ALA A 123 -12.99 -8.88 -49.44
N ALA A 124 -14.22 -8.39 -49.22
CA ALA A 124 -15.49 -9.11 -49.34
C ALA A 124 -15.76 -10.34 -48.44
N GLN A 125 -16.75 -10.23 -47.54
CA GLN A 125 -18.11 -10.77 -47.75
C GLN A 125 -18.89 -10.79 -46.43
N SER A 126 -20.06 -10.16 -46.48
CA SER A 126 -21.12 -10.22 -45.50
C SER A 126 -21.74 -11.62 -45.51
N VAL A 127 -21.70 -12.37 -44.40
CA VAL A 127 -22.70 -13.40 -44.09
C VAL A 127 -22.82 -13.56 -42.56
N ASN A 128 -24.07 -13.47 -42.12
CA ASN A 128 -24.68 -13.81 -40.83
C ASN A 128 -24.02 -14.97 -40.04
N PRO A 129 -24.20 -15.02 -38.71
CA PRO A 129 -24.84 -16.23 -38.19
C PRO A 129 -25.86 -15.95 -37.08
N ASN A 130 -27.09 -16.36 -37.35
CA ASN A 130 -28.06 -16.71 -36.33
C ASN A 130 -27.79 -18.15 -35.86
N HIS A 131 -27.94 -18.37 -34.56
CA HIS A 131 -27.96 -19.64 -33.81
C HIS A 131 -26.67 -20.49 -33.72
N SER A 132 -26.16 -20.57 -32.49
CA SER A 132 -25.83 -21.87 -31.89
C SER A 132 -26.11 -21.81 -30.39
N ALA A 133 -27.10 -22.61 -29.97
CA ALA A 133 -27.49 -22.83 -28.60
C ALA A 133 -26.38 -23.59 -27.86
N GLY A 134 -25.76 -22.93 -26.89
CA GLY A 134 -24.86 -23.52 -25.91
C GLY A 134 -25.49 -23.41 -24.53
N SER A 135 -26.09 -24.50 -24.09
CA SER A 135 -26.75 -24.71 -22.80
C SER A 135 -25.85 -24.31 -21.61
N TYR A 136 -26.30 -23.36 -20.79
CA TYR A 136 -25.83 -23.18 -19.41
C TYR A 136 -27.02 -23.26 -18.47
N PRO A 137 -26.92 -24.01 -17.36
CA PRO A 137 -28.04 -24.19 -16.44
C PRO A 137 -28.41 -22.89 -15.74
N GLU A 138 -29.72 -22.67 -15.73
CA GLU A 138 -30.45 -21.65 -15.00
C GLU A 138 -30.15 -21.73 -13.50
N GLY A 139 -29.61 -20.65 -12.93
CA GLY A 139 -29.40 -20.60 -11.49
C GLY A 139 -28.31 -19.63 -11.03
N THR A 140 -28.42 -18.34 -11.36
CA THR A 140 -28.02 -17.26 -10.42
C THR A 140 -28.48 -15.92 -10.98
N ARG A 141 -29.50 -15.40 -10.32
CA ARG A 141 -30.08 -14.06 -10.51
C ARG A 141 -28.96 -13.01 -10.46
N LEU A 142 -28.79 -12.24 -11.54
CA LEU A 142 -27.93 -11.06 -11.57
C LEU A 142 -28.40 -10.10 -10.46
N VAL A 143 -27.57 -9.95 -9.43
CA VAL A 143 -27.73 -8.90 -8.42
C VAL A 143 -27.42 -7.57 -9.14
N PRO A 144 -28.26 -6.52 -9.03
CA PRO A 144 -27.91 -5.22 -9.57
C PRO A 144 -26.60 -4.73 -8.96
N LYS A 145 -25.73 -4.19 -9.82
CA LYS A 145 -24.45 -3.55 -9.48
C LYS A 145 -24.64 -2.63 -8.26
N SER A 146 -24.03 -2.98 -7.14
CA SER A 146 -23.99 -2.11 -5.96
C SER A 146 -23.33 -0.79 -6.35
N GLU A 147 -24.11 0.28 -6.23
CA GLU A 147 -23.66 1.65 -6.38
C GLU A 147 -22.54 1.93 -5.37
N ALA A 148 -21.48 2.61 -5.81
CA ALA A 148 -20.36 2.97 -4.95
C ALA A 148 -20.88 3.81 -3.76
N PRO A 149 -20.36 3.64 -2.53
CA PRO A 149 -20.76 4.50 -1.43
C PRO A 149 -20.42 5.96 -1.76
N PRO A 150 -21.29 6.92 -1.39
CA PRO A 150 -21.06 8.32 -1.69
C PRO A 150 -19.77 8.78 -1.03
N ALA A 151 -18.96 9.54 -1.77
CA ALA A 151 -17.76 10.17 -1.25
C ALA A 151 -18.10 10.96 0.02
N ALA A 152 -17.33 10.73 1.09
CA ALA A 152 -17.51 11.45 2.34
C ALA A 152 -17.44 12.97 2.07
N ALA A 153 -18.44 13.70 2.58
CA ALA A 153 -18.52 15.14 2.38
C ALA A 153 -17.24 15.81 2.90
N PRO A 154 -16.72 16.83 2.20
CA PRO A 154 -15.54 17.56 2.66
C PRO A 154 -15.80 18.14 4.06
N PRO A 155 -14.78 18.17 4.93
CA PRO A 155 -14.96 18.62 6.30
C PRO A 155 -15.50 20.05 6.35
N SER A 156 -16.54 20.24 7.15
CA SER A 156 -17.20 21.54 7.34
C SER A 156 -16.21 22.58 7.87
N ALA A 157 -16.51 23.86 7.64
CA ALA A 157 -15.71 24.97 8.16
C ALA A 157 -15.52 24.89 9.69
N GLU A 158 -16.52 24.39 10.42
CA GLU A 158 -16.42 24.20 11.88
C GLU A 158 -15.46 23.05 12.24
N GLN A 159 -15.44 21.97 11.46
CA GLN A 159 -14.51 20.86 11.68
C GLN A 159 -13.06 21.30 11.42
N LYS A 160 -12.85 22.13 10.38
CA LYS A 160 -11.55 22.74 10.09
C LYS A 160 -11.12 23.71 11.21
N ALA A 161 -12.04 24.52 11.73
CA ALA A 161 -11.77 25.45 12.82
C ALA A 161 -11.37 24.70 14.11
N ARG A 162 -12.08 23.62 14.46
CA ARG A 162 -11.74 22.78 15.63
C ARG A 162 -10.38 22.10 15.49
N ALA A 163 -10.07 21.58 14.30
CA ALA A 163 -8.76 20.97 14.03
C ALA A 163 -7.62 22.00 14.14
N HIS A 164 -7.83 23.21 13.63
CA HIS A 164 -6.85 24.29 13.72
C HIS A 164 -6.62 24.76 15.17
N GLU A 165 -7.69 24.88 15.98
CA GLU A 165 -7.58 25.22 17.40
C GLU A 165 -6.79 24.16 18.19
N LEU A 166 -7.01 22.88 17.87
CA LEU A 166 -6.29 21.77 18.49
C LEU A 166 -4.78 21.83 18.17
N CYS A 167 -4.44 22.07 16.91
CA CYS A 167 -3.05 22.23 16.48
C CYS A 167 -2.37 23.43 17.16
N GLN A 168 -3.05 24.56 17.30
CA GLN A 168 -2.49 25.73 18.01
C GLN A 168 -2.25 25.44 19.49
N LYS A 169 -3.19 24.77 20.17
CA LYS A 169 -3.01 24.36 21.57
C LYS A 169 -1.81 23.42 21.74
N LEU A 170 -1.62 22.47 20.82
CA LEU A 170 -0.48 21.56 20.85
C LEU A 170 0.85 22.29 20.63
N GLN A 171 0.90 23.21 19.66
CA GLN A 171 2.10 24.02 19.39
C GLN A 171 2.48 24.91 20.57
N GLN A 172 1.49 25.49 21.26
CA GLN A 172 1.72 26.29 22.47
C GLN A 172 2.21 25.42 23.64
N ALA A 173 1.68 24.21 23.80
CA ALA A 173 2.15 23.26 24.81
C ALA A 173 3.61 22.84 24.55
N CYS A 174 3.96 22.54 23.30
CA CYS A 174 5.33 22.20 22.91
C CYS A 174 6.31 23.38 23.11
N HIS A 175 5.88 24.62 22.85
CA HIS A 175 6.71 25.80 23.11
C HIS A 175 6.91 26.08 24.60
N ARG A 176 5.89 25.82 25.45
CA ARG A 176 6.03 25.95 26.91
C ARG A 176 6.93 24.89 27.51
N ALA A 177 6.92 23.67 26.98
CA ALA A 177 7.77 22.58 27.43
C ALA A 177 9.26 22.73 27.03
N ARG A 178 9.58 23.69 26.15
CA ARG A 178 10.94 23.99 25.67
C ARG A 178 11.60 25.20 26.36
N ARG A 179 10.90 25.87 27.28
CA ARG A 179 11.48 26.87 28.20
C ARG A 179 11.71 26.23 29.56
#